data_AF-A0A536UYK5-F1
#
_entry.id   AF-A0A536UYK5-F1
#
_cell.length_a   1.000
_cell.length_b   1.000
_cell.length_c   1.000
_cell.angle_alpha   90.00
_cell.angle_beta   90.00
_cell.angle_gamma   90.00
#
_symmetry.space_group_name_H-M   'P 1'
#
loop_
_entity.id
_entity.type
_entity.pdbx_description
1 polymer ?
#
loop_
_entity_poly.entity_id
_entity_poly.type
_entity_poly.pdbx_seq_one_letter_code
_entity_poly.pdbx_strand_id
1 'polypeptide(L)'
;MTHVRWGIVDTDRNEWVTGPAEAEVIDVMDALASGDEVWTIYTVHGQTVPGPRLRTVGESEETEGIETHPGPNDHRTLRDLPRF
;
A
#
# COMPACT_ATOMS: atom_id res chain seq x y z
N MET A 1 15.62 4.71 5.72
CA MET A 1 14.25 5.15 6.05
C MET A 1 13.58 3.95 6.70
N THR A 2 13.22 4.02 7.98
CA THR A 2 12.71 2.85 8.74
C THR A 2 11.24 2.97 9.13
N HIS A 3 10.63 4.14 8.87
CA HIS A 3 9.27 4.46 9.26
C HIS A 3 8.44 4.84 8.04
N VAL A 4 7.16 4.49 8.09
CA VAL A 4 6.14 4.74 7.06
C VAL A 4 4.88 5.28 7.72
N ARG A 5 3.99 5.89 6.92
CA ARG A 5 2.67 6.27 7.40
C ARG A 5 1.68 5.16 7.05
N TRP A 6 1.14 4.51 8.07
CA TRP A 6 0.40 3.25 7.98
C TRP A 6 -0.88 3.28 8.81
N GLY A 7 -1.89 2.53 8.38
CA GLY A 7 -3.17 2.41 9.07
C GLY A 7 -3.99 1.24 8.54
N ILE A 8 -5.00 0.83 9.30
CA ILE A 8 -5.88 -0.30 8.95
C ILE A 8 -7.21 0.27 8.48
N VAL A 9 -7.67 -0.18 7.32
CA VAL A 9 -8.95 0.20 6.72
C VAL A 9 -9.89 -1.00 6.69
N ASP A 10 -11.16 -0.77 7.06
CA ASP A 10 -12.26 -1.68 6.77
C ASP A 10 -12.70 -1.40 5.33
N THR A 11 -12.42 -2.35 4.43
CA THR A 11 -12.69 -2.18 3.00
C THR A 11 -14.15 -2.33 2.63
N ASP A 12 -14.96 -3.01 3.45
CA ASP A 12 -16.40 -3.14 3.25
C ASP A 12 -17.12 -1.81 3.54
N ARG A 13 -16.63 -1.08 4.55
CA ARG A 13 -17.18 0.23 4.96
C ARG A 13 -16.44 1.41 4.38
N ASN A 14 -15.24 1.19 3.83
CA ASN A 14 -14.30 2.22 3.40
C ASN A 14 -13.98 3.23 4.53
N GLU A 15 -13.80 2.73 5.74
CA GLU A 15 -13.54 3.51 6.95
C GLU A 15 -12.24 3.08 7.62
N TRP A 16 -11.53 4.03 8.23
CA TRP A 16 -10.33 3.72 9.00
C TRP A 16 -10.70 3.03 10.31
N VAL A 17 -10.22 1.79 10.48
CA VAL A 17 -10.18 1.12 11.78
C VAL A 17 -9.10 1.76 12.65
N THR A 18 -7.95 2.06 12.04
CA THR A 18 -6.89 2.86 12.64
C THR A 18 -6.34 3.80 11.58
N GLY A 19 -6.49 5.11 11.81
CA GLY A 19 -6.08 6.13 10.83
C GLY A 19 -4.56 6.15 10.60
N PRO A 20 -4.09 6.75 9.48
CA PRO A 20 -2.68 6.69 9.11
C PRO A 20 -1.77 7.44 10.08
N ALA A 21 -0.93 6.70 10.80
CA ALA A 21 0.07 7.19 11.75
C ALA A 21 1.48 6.70 11.36
N GLU A 22 2.52 7.27 11.96
CA GLU A 22 3.88 6.76 11.78
C GLU A 22 4.02 5.37 12.42
N ALA A 23 4.52 4.41 11.64
CA ALA A 23 4.73 3.02 12.04
C ALA A 23 6.08 2.51 11.49
N GLU A 24 6.60 1.42 12.03
CA GLU A 24 7.82 0.81 11.52
C GLU A 24 7.52 0.04 10.23
N VAL A 25 8.51 -0.03 9.32
CA VAL A 25 8.37 -0.83 8.09
C VAL A 25 8.12 -2.31 8.41
N ILE A 26 8.61 -2.80 9.57
CA ILE A 26 8.41 -4.19 10.00
C ILE A 26 6.92 -4.51 10.22
N ASP A 27 6.13 -3.55 10.71
CA ASP A 27 4.68 -3.74 10.92
C ASP A 27 3.96 -4.02 9.59
N VAL A 28 4.42 -3.38 8.51
CA VAL A 28 3.88 -3.59 7.15
C VAL A 28 4.32 -4.94 6.59
N MET A 29 5.57 -5.35 6.84
CA MET A 29 6.07 -6.66 6.45
C MET A 29 5.33 -7.79 7.17
N ASP A 30 5.09 -7.65 8.47
CA ASP A 30 4.35 -8.63 9.27
C ASP A 30 2.91 -8.80 8.77
N ALA A 31 2.24 -7.71 8.39
CA ALA A 31 0.92 -7.76 7.77
C ALA A 31 0.94 -8.52 6.43
N LEU A 32 1.90 -8.20 5.54
CA LEU A 32 2.09 -8.92 4.28
C LEU A 32 2.38 -10.41 4.50
N ALA A 33 3.25 -10.75 5.45
CA ALA A 33 3.62 -12.12 5.80
C ALA A 33 2.44 -12.90 6.41
N SER A 34 1.55 -12.22 7.13
CA SER A 34 0.31 -12.78 7.69
C SER A 34 -0.77 -13.01 6.63
N GLY A 35 -0.56 -12.53 5.40
CA GLY A 35 -1.49 -12.67 4.28
C GLY A 35 -2.47 -11.50 4.14
N ASP A 36 -2.28 -10.41 4.88
CA ASP A 36 -3.12 -9.23 4.76
C ASP A 36 -2.94 -8.54 3.40
N GLU A 37 -4.01 -7.91 2.92
CA GLU A 37 -3.94 -7.09 1.72
C GLU A 37 -3.43 -5.69 2.06
N VAL A 38 -2.20 -5.40 1.68
CA VAL A 38 -1.59 -4.10 1.92
C VAL A 38 -1.65 -3.26 0.65
N TRP A 39 -2.23 -2.07 0.75
CA TRP A 39 -2.44 -1.15 -0.36
C TRP A 39 -1.69 0.15 -0.13
N THR A 40 -1.11 0.71 -1.19
CA THR A 40 -0.70 2.13 -1.16
C THR A 40 -1.94 3.01 -1.18
N ILE A 41 -1.86 4.22 -0.63
CA ILE A 41 -2.95 5.21 -0.68
C ILE A 41 -2.44 6.55 -1.20
N TYR A 42 -3.28 7.27 -1.92
CA TYR A 42 -3.00 8.61 -2.42
C TYR A 42 -4.08 9.58 -1.97
N THR A 43 -3.70 10.83 -1.70
CA THR A 43 -4.65 11.92 -1.48
C THR A 43 -4.86 12.68 -2.78
N VAL A 44 -6.06 12.59 -3.34
CA VAL A 44 -6.45 13.25 -4.60
C VAL A 44 -7.66 14.14 -4.31
N HIS A 45 -7.53 15.45 -4.53
CA HIS A 45 -8.60 16.43 -4.24
C HIS A 45 -9.19 16.32 -2.82
N GLY A 46 -8.38 15.94 -1.83
CA GLY A 46 -8.81 15.77 -0.44
C GLY A 46 -9.48 14.42 -0.13
N GLN A 47 -9.66 13.56 -1.14
CA GLN A 47 -10.15 12.19 -0.98
C GLN A 47 -8.98 11.22 -0.93
N THR A 48 -9.08 10.20 -0.08
CA THR A 48 -8.12 9.10 -0.07
C THR A 48 -8.55 8.05 -1.08
N VAL A 49 -7.66 7.67 -1.99
CA VAL A 49 -7.90 6.65 -3.01
C VAL A 49 -6.87 5.52 -2.89
N PRO A 50 -7.28 4.25 -3.00
CA PRO A 50 -6.34 3.14 -3.01
C PRO A 50 -5.48 3.17 -4.29
N GLY A 51 -4.21 2.86 -4.12
CA GLY A 51 -3.20 2.73 -5.16
C GLY A 51 -2.90 1.26 -5.49
N PRO A 52 -1.73 0.96 -6.07
CA PRO A 52 -1.28 -0.42 -6.26
C PRO A 52 -1.19 -1.21 -4.95
N ARG A 53 -1.47 -2.50 -5.04
CA ARG A 53 -1.23 -3.46 -3.96
C ARG A 53 0.27 -3.69 -3.78
N LEU A 54 0.68 -3.77 -2.53
CA LEU A 54 2.05 -4.10 -2.12
C LEU A 54 2.19 -5.61 -2.00
N ARG A 55 3.35 -6.13 -2.37
CA ARG A 55 3.75 -7.51 -2.11
C ARG A 55 5.18 -7.54 -1.59
N THR A 56 5.49 -8.53 -0.77
CA THR A 56 6.90 -8.85 -0.50
C THR A 56 7.51 -9.40 -1.79
N VAL A 57 8.72 -8.94 -2.09
CA VAL A 57 9.58 -9.60 -3.07
C VAL A 57 10.77 -10.16 -2.34
N GLY A 58 11.01 -11.45 -2.54
CA GLY A 58 12.24 -12.07 -2.09
C GLY A 58 13.37 -11.59 -2.98
N GLU A 59 14.00 -10.47 -2.62
CA GLU A 59 15.34 -10.18 -3.10
C GLU A 59 16.31 -11.07 -2.30
N SER A 60 17.13 -11.83 -3.03
CA SER A 60 18.09 -12.84 -2.56
C SER A 60 18.69 -12.64 -1.16
N GLU A 61 18.64 -13.71 -0.34
CA GLU A 61 19.28 -14.05 0.97
C GLU A 61 19.65 -12.97 2.01
N GLU A 62 19.62 -11.67 1.74
CA GLU A 62 20.08 -10.63 2.68
C GLU A 62 19.25 -9.33 2.68
N THR A 63 18.17 -9.21 1.88
CA THR A 63 17.27 -8.02 1.94
C THR A 63 15.85 -8.36 1.47
N GLU A 64 14.91 -8.41 2.41
CA GLU A 64 13.47 -8.48 2.08
C GLU A 64 12.96 -7.09 1.70
N GLY A 65 12.43 -6.96 0.49
CA GLY A 65 11.95 -5.69 -0.07
C GLY A 65 10.43 -5.67 -0.23
N ILE A 66 9.85 -4.46 -0.24
CA ILE A 66 8.44 -4.25 -0.58
C ILE A 66 8.38 -3.64 -1.98
N GLU A 67 7.69 -4.31 -2.91
CA GLU A 67 7.42 -3.80 -4.24
C GLU A 67 5.92 -3.62 -4.48
N THR A 68 5.58 -2.75 -5.43
CA THR A 68 4.22 -2.64 -5.95
C THR A 68 4.00 -3.68 -7.05
N HIS A 69 2.89 -4.43 -6.99
CA HIS A 69 2.53 -5.37 -8.06
C HIS A 69 1.29 -4.88 -8.82
N PRO A 70 1.44 -4.34 -10.04
CA PRO A 70 0.29 -3.95 -10.83
C PRO A 70 -0.41 -5.20 -11.41
N GLY A 71 -1.56 -5.58 -10.83
CA GLY A 71 -2.47 -6.59 -11.36
C GLY A 71 -3.38 -6.09 -12.50
N PRO A 72 -3.97 -6.98 -13.32
CA PRO A 72 -4.81 -6.58 -14.46
C PRO A 72 -6.13 -5.88 -14.08
N ASN A 73 -6.54 -5.96 -12.81
CA ASN A 73 -7.71 -5.27 -12.26
C ASN A 73 -7.34 -4.26 -11.15
N ASP A 74 -6.06 -3.91 -11.03
CA ASP A 74 -5.64 -2.82 -10.15
C ASP A 74 -6.06 -1.52 -10.86
N HIS A 75 -7.22 -1.00 -10.50
CA HIS A 75 -7.85 0.14 -11.16
C HIS A 75 -6.97 1.42 -11.04
N ARG A 76 -6.00 1.54 -11.96
CA ARG A 76 -5.27 2.71 -12.49
C ARG A 76 -4.97 3.89 -11.54
N THR A 77 -3.68 4.25 -11.43
CA THR A 77 -3.23 5.60 -11.01
C THR A 77 -1.99 6.05 -11.83
N LEU A 78 -1.71 7.36 -11.87
CA LEU A 78 -0.66 8.04 -12.70
C LEU A 78 -0.69 7.81 -14.23
N ARG A 79 -1.69 7.08 -14.70
CA ARG A 79 -2.35 7.20 -16.00
C ARG A 79 -3.83 7.03 -15.68
N ASP A 80 -4.66 8.02 -15.90
CA ASP A 80 -5.22 8.14 -17.24
C ASP A 80 -4.76 9.38 -18.00
N LEU A 81 -3.57 9.91 -17.70
CA LEU A 81 -2.99 11.09 -18.35
C LEU A 81 -2.22 10.76 -19.66
N PRO A 82 -2.79 10.96 -20.87
CA PRO A 82 -2.05 11.52 -21.99
C PRO A 82 -1.77 13.01 -21.74
N ARG A 83 -0.54 13.44 -22.03
CA ARG A 83 -0.01 14.79 -21.81
C ARG A 83 -0.23 15.67 -23.04
N PHE A 84 -0.95 16.80 -22.92
CA PHE A 84 -0.81 18.04 -23.72
C PHE A 84 -1.37 19.24 -22.96
#